data_AF-A0A1I2G7U0-F1
#
_entry.id   AF-A0A1I2G7U0-F1
#
_cell.length_a   1.000
_cell.length_b   1.000
_cell.length_c   1.000
_cell.angle_alpha   90.00
_cell.angle_beta   90.00
_cell.angle_gamma   90.00
#
_symmetry.space_group_name_H-M   'P 1'
#
loop_
_entity.id
_entity.type
_entity.pdbx_description
1 polymer ?
#
loop_
_entity_poly.entity_id
_entity_poly.type
_entity_poly.pdbx_seq_one_letter_code
_entity_poly.pdbx_strand_id
1 'polypeptide(L)'
;MKLDEWVAIHVGNSALDPASVRGFLQTAPQYHAWGLTHQIEPTGLTQLAAADLVTYYLRMYLIGRHKTLRACFRETQAFARQDSQVAHYLLIFSLDQMRQALLGLEWYELLPRLVGAQERILALVPSVDSLPQPGLVDVLIEYYELSSRNHEKEV
;
A
#
# COMPACT_ATOMS: atom_id res chain seq x y z
N MET A 1 -13.80 21.67 2.01
CA MET A 1 -14.32 21.12 3.28
C MET A 1 -13.14 20.62 4.07
N LYS A 2 -13.00 21.06 5.32
CA LYS A 2 -11.85 20.68 6.17
C LYS A 2 -12.03 19.25 6.71
N LEU A 3 -10.94 18.58 7.06
CA LEU A 3 -10.96 17.21 7.59
C LEU A 3 -11.86 17.09 8.83
N ASP A 4 -11.83 18.09 9.71
CA ASP A 4 -12.61 18.09 10.95
C ASP A 4 -14.12 18.22 10.71
N GLU A 5 -14.52 19.06 9.76
CA GLU A 5 -15.91 19.17 9.32
C GLU A 5 -16.39 17.85 8.71
N TRP A 6 -15.52 17.16 7.98
CA TRP A 6 -15.82 15.87 7.37
C TRP A 6 -16.00 14.76 8.41
N VAL A 7 -15.08 14.67 9.38
CA VAL A 7 -15.18 13.70 10.49
C VAL A 7 -16.49 13.95 11.25
N ALA A 8 -16.79 15.19 11.60
CA ALA A 8 -18.03 15.51 12.31
C ALA A 8 -19.30 15.08 11.54
N ILE A 9 -19.37 15.29 10.23
CA ILE A 9 -20.56 14.96 9.41
C ILE A 9 -20.75 13.44 9.25
N HIS A 10 -19.67 12.70 9.01
CA HIS A 10 -19.77 11.28 8.64
C HIS A 10 -19.59 10.31 9.82
N VAL A 11 -18.91 10.77 10.86
CA VAL A 11 -18.56 9.95 12.04
C VAL A 11 -19.41 10.34 13.25
N GLY A 12 -19.95 11.56 13.29
CA GLY A 12 -20.66 12.09 14.47
C GLY A 12 -21.88 11.28 14.94
N ASN A 13 -22.45 10.42 14.08
CA ASN A 13 -23.56 9.52 14.41
C ASN A 13 -23.14 8.03 14.41
N SER A 14 -21.84 7.74 14.38
CA SER A 14 -21.29 6.38 14.38
C SER A 14 -20.69 6.02 15.74
N ALA A 15 -20.39 4.73 15.95
CA ALA A 15 -19.67 4.27 17.14
C ALA A 15 -18.15 4.57 17.08
N LEU A 16 -17.64 5.10 15.96
CA LEU A 16 -16.23 5.38 15.77
C LEU A 16 -15.85 6.68 16.49
N ASP A 17 -14.73 6.67 17.20
CA ASP A 17 -14.17 7.85 17.84
C ASP A 17 -13.57 8.82 16.80
N PRO A 18 -13.97 10.12 16.78
CA PRO A 18 -13.45 11.12 15.84
C PRO A 18 -11.92 11.28 15.84
N ALA A 19 -11.27 11.18 17.00
CA ALA A 19 -9.81 11.33 17.08
C ALA A 19 -9.09 10.14 16.43
N SER A 20 -9.62 8.93 16.66
CA SER A 20 -9.16 7.69 16.05
C SER A 20 -9.38 7.69 14.53
N VAL A 21 -10.52 8.21 14.04
CA VAL A 21 -10.75 8.41 12.60
C VAL A 21 -9.77 9.40 11.99
N ARG A 22 -9.48 10.51 12.68
CA ARG A 22 -8.46 11.46 12.21
C ARG A 22 -7.10 10.78 12.11
N GLY A 23 -6.68 10.04 13.14
CA GLY A 23 -5.45 9.26 13.13
C GLY A 23 -5.40 8.29 11.96
N PHE A 24 -6.41 7.45 11.83
CA PHE A 24 -6.54 6.47 10.74
C PHE A 24 -6.41 7.09 9.35
N LEU A 25 -7.00 8.27 9.13
CA LEU A 25 -6.91 8.98 7.85
C LEU A 25 -5.54 9.61 7.59
N GLN A 26 -4.84 10.05 8.64
CA GLN A 26 -3.58 10.79 8.54
C GLN A 26 -2.33 9.92 8.64
N THR A 27 -2.41 8.70 9.17
CA THR A 27 -1.25 7.80 9.33
C THR A 27 -0.69 7.41 7.98
N ALA A 28 0.44 7.97 7.56
CA ALA A 28 1.11 7.54 6.32
C ALA A 28 1.51 6.05 6.41
N PRO A 29 1.29 5.24 5.38
CA PRO A 29 1.82 3.87 5.35
C PRO A 29 3.35 3.90 5.29
N GLN A 30 4.01 2.94 5.93
CA GLN A 30 5.47 2.89 6.03
C GLN A 30 6.12 2.26 4.79
N TYR A 31 5.72 2.68 3.59
CA TYR A 31 6.16 2.05 2.35
C TYR A 31 7.66 2.11 2.11
N HIS A 32 8.32 3.20 2.51
CA HIS A 32 9.77 3.34 2.30
C HIS A 32 10.54 2.30 3.12
N ALA A 33 10.26 2.19 4.43
CA ALA A 33 10.91 1.20 5.29
C ALA A 33 10.60 -0.23 4.86
N TRP A 34 9.34 -0.48 4.49
CA TRP A 34 8.91 -1.78 3.98
C TRP A 34 9.58 -2.12 2.63
N GLY A 35 9.61 -1.18 1.70
CA GLY A 35 10.20 -1.34 0.37
C GLY A 35 11.70 -1.58 0.42
N LEU A 36 12.43 -0.95 1.34
CA LEU A 36 13.84 -1.27 1.61
C LEU A 36 14.01 -2.71 2.12
N THR A 37 13.14 -3.16 3.02
CA THR A 37 13.19 -4.53 3.57
C THR A 37 12.88 -5.57 2.49
N HIS A 38 12.07 -5.22 1.49
CA HIS A 38 11.65 -6.10 0.40
C HIS A 38 12.39 -5.85 -0.91
N GLN A 39 13.47 -5.05 -0.87
CA GLN A 39 14.35 -4.77 -2.02
C GLN A 39 13.57 -4.29 -3.26
N ILE A 40 12.56 -3.44 -3.05
CA ILE A 40 11.90 -2.76 -4.16
C ILE A 40 12.89 -1.80 -4.79
N GLU A 41 13.07 -1.90 -6.10
CA GLU A 41 13.96 -1.02 -6.84
C GLU A 41 13.66 0.46 -6.53
N PRO A 42 14.67 1.34 -6.48
CA PRO A 42 14.47 2.76 -6.20
C PRO A 42 13.45 3.44 -7.13
N THR A 43 13.35 2.97 -8.37
CA THR A 43 12.34 3.38 -9.37
C THR A 43 10.92 3.05 -8.91
N GLY A 44 10.70 1.88 -8.32
CA GLY A 44 9.43 1.49 -7.69
C GLY A 44 9.08 2.36 -6.47
N LEU A 45 10.08 2.81 -5.71
CA LEU A 45 9.90 3.77 -4.61
C LEU A 45 9.54 5.19 -5.07
N THR A 46 9.69 5.52 -6.36
CA THR A 46 9.15 6.78 -6.89
C THR A 46 7.63 6.74 -7.10
N GLN A 47 7.03 5.54 -7.13
CA GLN A 47 5.60 5.33 -7.34
C GLN A 47 4.78 5.31 -6.03
N LEU A 48 5.40 5.65 -4.89
CA LEU A 48 4.74 5.70 -3.58
C LEU A 48 3.49 6.60 -3.56
N ALA A 49 3.52 7.69 -4.33
CA ALA A 49 2.37 8.58 -4.45
C ALA A 49 1.12 7.88 -5.03
N ALA A 50 1.29 6.91 -5.93
CA ALA A 50 0.19 6.13 -6.49
C ALA A 50 -0.41 5.18 -5.43
N ALA A 51 0.45 4.50 -4.66
CA ALA A 51 0.03 3.63 -3.56
C ALA A 51 -0.66 4.42 -2.41
N ASP A 52 -0.15 5.61 -2.08
CA ASP A 52 -0.75 6.54 -1.13
C ASP A 52 -2.17 6.94 -1.55
N LEU A 53 -2.35 7.25 -2.84
CA LEU A 53 -3.66 7.68 -3.36
C LEU A 53 -4.70 6.54 -3.30
N VAL A 54 -4.30 5.32 -3.64
CA VAL A 54 -5.17 4.13 -3.51
C VAL A 54 -5.56 3.93 -2.04
N THR A 55 -4.58 3.99 -1.15
CA THR A 55 -4.79 3.81 0.30
C THR A 55 -5.70 4.88 0.87
N TYR A 56 -5.50 6.14 0.48
CA TYR A 56 -6.36 7.24 0.87
C TYR A 56 -7.83 6.99 0.48
N TYR A 57 -8.10 6.64 -0.78
CA TYR A 57 -9.48 6.39 -1.22
C TYR A 57 -10.12 5.19 -0.54
N LEU A 58 -9.32 4.18 -0.23
CA LEU A 58 -9.77 2.98 0.46
C LEU A 58 -10.11 3.25 1.92
N ARG A 59 -9.29 4.03 2.64
CA ARG A 59 -9.61 4.49 4.00
C ARG A 59 -10.90 5.31 4.02
N MET A 60 -11.06 6.23 3.09
CA MET A 60 -12.28 7.02 2.94
C MET A 60 -13.52 6.15 2.66
N TYR A 61 -13.34 5.04 1.94
CA TYR A 61 -14.42 4.09 1.67
C TYR A 61 -14.85 3.37 2.95
N LEU A 62 -13.89 2.89 3.74
CA LEU A 62 -14.16 2.11 4.96
C LEU A 62 -14.99 2.90 5.97
N ILE A 63 -14.67 4.18 6.16
CA ILE A 63 -15.36 5.12 7.05
C ILE A 63 -16.67 5.68 6.47
N GLY A 64 -17.22 5.06 5.42
CA GLY A 64 -18.59 5.30 4.95
C GLY A 64 -18.72 6.10 3.65
N ARG A 65 -17.62 6.47 2.99
CA ARG A 65 -17.70 7.22 1.73
C ARG A 65 -17.72 6.30 0.52
N HIS A 66 -18.80 5.54 0.34
CA HIS A 66 -18.92 4.48 -0.68
C HIS A 66 -18.46 4.87 -2.11
N LYS A 67 -18.65 6.13 -2.51
CA LYS A 67 -18.22 6.64 -3.83
C LYS A 67 -16.71 6.60 -4.05
N THR A 68 -15.88 6.60 -3.00
CA THR A 68 -14.42 6.54 -3.12
C THR A 68 -13.91 5.16 -3.48
N LEU A 69 -14.72 4.10 -3.34
CA LEU A 69 -14.33 2.76 -3.79
C LEU A 69 -14.09 2.72 -5.30
N ARG A 70 -14.93 3.41 -6.08
CA ARG A 70 -14.73 3.52 -7.53
C ARG A 70 -13.45 4.28 -7.88
N ALA A 71 -13.11 5.32 -7.10
CA ALA A 71 -11.85 6.04 -7.27
C ALA A 71 -10.66 5.12 -6.94
N CYS A 72 -10.72 4.39 -5.82
CA CYS A 72 -9.74 3.38 -5.44
C CYS A 72 -9.46 2.41 -6.59
N PHE A 73 -10.50 1.79 -7.17
CA PHE A 73 -10.32 0.86 -8.29
C PHE A 73 -9.70 1.50 -9.54
N ARG A 74 -10.09 2.75 -9.86
CA ARG A 74 -9.50 3.47 -10.99
C ARG A 74 -8.01 3.73 -10.77
N GLU A 75 -7.64 4.17 -9.58
CA GLU A 75 -6.23 4.43 -9.24
C GLU A 75 -5.44 3.11 -9.18
N THR A 76 -6.01 2.03 -8.67
CA THR A 76 -5.41 0.68 -8.72
C THR A 76 -5.09 0.28 -10.16
N GLN A 77 -6.04 0.43 -11.09
CA GLN A 77 -5.82 0.12 -12.50
C GLN A 77 -4.76 1.02 -13.13
N ALA A 78 -4.77 2.32 -12.81
CA ALA A 78 -3.78 3.27 -13.32
C ALA A 78 -2.38 2.90 -12.85
N PHE A 79 -2.24 2.57 -11.57
CA PHE A 79 -0.99 2.16 -10.95
C PHE A 79 -0.48 0.84 -11.54
N ALA A 80 -1.33 -0.19 -11.62
CA ALA A 80 -0.96 -1.48 -12.20
C ALA A 80 -0.57 -1.41 -13.69
N ARG A 81 -1.06 -0.40 -14.43
CA ARG A 81 -0.64 -0.13 -15.82
C ARG A 81 0.72 0.54 -15.92
N GLN A 82 1.14 1.29 -14.91
CA GLN A 82 2.46 1.91 -14.86
C GLN A 82 3.53 0.89 -14.50
N ASP A 83 3.26 0.12 -13.45
CA ASP A 83 4.12 -0.97 -12.99
C ASP A 83 3.28 -2.00 -12.23
N SER A 84 2.98 -3.11 -12.89
CA SER A 84 2.11 -4.15 -12.31
C SER A 84 2.75 -4.85 -11.12
N GLN A 85 4.08 -4.97 -11.10
CA GLN A 85 4.80 -5.70 -10.08
C GLN A 85 4.90 -4.87 -8.81
N VAL A 86 5.34 -3.62 -8.92
CA VAL A 86 5.38 -2.69 -7.78
C VAL A 86 3.98 -2.43 -7.24
N ALA A 87 2.98 -2.30 -8.13
CA ALA A 87 1.58 -2.19 -7.71
C ALA A 87 1.12 -3.41 -6.91
N HIS A 88 1.46 -4.62 -7.34
CA HIS A 88 1.11 -5.83 -6.60
C HIS A 88 1.64 -5.80 -5.17
N TYR A 89 2.95 -5.57 -5.02
CA TYR A 89 3.62 -5.57 -3.72
C TYR A 89 3.12 -4.45 -2.80
N LEU A 90 3.05 -3.21 -3.29
CA LEU A 90 2.63 -2.09 -2.47
C LEU A 90 1.15 -2.18 -2.08
N LEU A 91 0.27 -2.65 -2.97
CA LEU A 91 -1.15 -2.77 -2.65
C LEU A 91 -1.43 -3.89 -1.64
N ILE A 92 -0.73 -5.02 -1.72
CA ILE A 92 -0.84 -6.06 -0.68
C ILE A 92 -0.41 -5.50 0.67
N PHE A 93 0.72 -4.79 0.73
CA PHE A 93 1.17 -4.14 1.94
C PHE A 93 0.14 -3.13 2.47
N SER A 94 -0.42 -2.27 1.62
CA SER A 94 -1.48 -1.32 2.02
C SER A 94 -2.69 -2.01 2.63
N LEU A 95 -3.12 -3.11 2.01
CA LEU A 95 -4.29 -3.88 2.46
C LEU A 95 -4.03 -4.56 3.81
N ASP A 96 -2.85 -5.16 4.00
CA ASP A 96 -2.47 -5.77 5.28
C ASP A 96 -2.33 -4.71 6.38
N GLN A 97 -1.61 -3.62 6.12
CA GLN A 97 -1.48 -2.49 7.07
C GLN A 97 -2.84 -1.96 7.52
N MET A 98 -3.77 -1.84 6.58
CA MET A 98 -5.11 -1.36 6.88
C MET A 98 -5.94 -2.39 7.63
N ARG A 99 -5.77 -3.69 7.36
CA ARG A 99 -6.35 -4.75 8.21
C ARG A 99 -5.81 -4.66 9.64
N GLN A 100 -4.51 -4.53 9.82
CA GLN A 100 -3.89 -4.40 11.14
C GLN A 100 -4.37 -3.13 11.86
N ALA A 101 -4.49 -2.01 11.14
CA ALA A 101 -5.02 -0.77 11.70
C ALA A 101 -6.48 -0.94 12.19
N LEU A 102 -7.34 -1.60 11.40
CA LEU A 102 -8.72 -1.87 11.83
C LEU A 102 -8.77 -2.78 13.06
N LEU A 103 -7.90 -3.79 13.13
CA LEU A 103 -7.80 -4.68 14.30
C LEU A 103 -7.31 -3.94 15.54
N GLY A 104 -6.26 -3.13 15.41
CA GLY A 104 -5.71 -2.35 16.53
C GLY A 104 -6.64 -1.26 17.04
N LEU A 105 -7.55 -0.76 16.19
CA LEU A 105 -8.61 0.18 16.56
C LEU A 105 -9.91 -0.51 17.00
N GLU A 106 -9.96 -1.85 16.96
CA GLU A 106 -11.12 -2.67 17.27
C GLU A 106 -12.36 -2.39 16.38
N TRP A 107 -12.14 -1.94 15.15
CA TRP A 107 -13.19 -1.63 14.16
C TRP A 107 -13.56 -2.85 13.32
N TYR A 108 -13.93 -3.94 14.00
CA TYR A 108 -14.20 -5.24 13.39
C TYR A 108 -15.33 -5.22 12.37
N GLU A 109 -16.31 -4.33 12.54
CA GLU A 109 -17.44 -4.13 11.64
C GLU A 109 -17.02 -3.63 10.25
N LEU A 110 -15.81 -3.07 10.12
CA LEU A 110 -15.25 -2.62 8.85
C LEU A 110 -14.48 -3.72 8.11
N LEU A 111 -14.10 -4.81 8.78
CA LEU A 111 -13.35 -5.92 8.17
C LEU A 111 -14.08 -6.58 6.99
N PRO A 112 -15.39 -6.86 7.02
CA PRO A 112 -16.09 -7.43 5.87
C PRO A 112 -16.05 -6.50 4.65
N ARG A 113 -16.11 -5.18 4.87
CA ARG A 113 -15.99 -4.18 3.80
C ARG A 113 -14.59 -4.16 3.20
N LEU A 114 -13.57 -4.32 4.04
CA LEU A 114 -12.19 -4.43 3.60
C LEU A 114 -11.98 -5.69 2.75
N VAL A 115 -12.43 -6.86 3.21
CA VAL A 115 -12.30 -8.12 2.47
C VAL A 115 -12.94 -8.03 1.08
N GLY A 116 -14.17 -7.51 0.98
CA GLY A 116 -14.82 -7.34 -0.31
C GLY A 116 -14.13 -6.32 -1.24
N ALA A 117 -13.49 -5.29 -0.68
CA ALA A 117 -12.68 -4.35 -1.47
C ALA A 117 -11.36 -4.99 -1.91
N GLN A 118 -10.70 -5.75 -1.03
CA GLN A 118 -9.45 -6.47 -1.29
C GLN A 118 -9.60 -7.43 -2.47
N GLU A 119 -10.62 -8.29 -2.48
CA GLU A 119 -10.85 -9.24 -3.58
C GLU A 119 -10.91 -8.53 -4.94
N ARG A 120 -11.59 -7.38 -4.98
CA ARG A 120 -11.72 -6.57 -6.20
C ARG A 120 -10.44 -5.84 -6.56
N ILE A 121 -9.70 -5.30 -5.59
CA ILE A 121 -8.42 -4.63 -5.83
C ILE A 121 -7.41 -5.63 -6.39
N LEU A 122 -7.31 -6.82 -5.79
CA LEU A 122 -6.37 -7.86 -6.22
C LEU A 122 -6.73 -8.41 -7.61
N ALA A 123 -8.02 -8.50 -7.95
CA ALA A 123 -8.45 -8.88 -9.31
C ALA A 123 -8.07 -7.85 -10.39
N LEU A 124 -7.69 -6.62 -10.01
CA LEU A 124 -7.27 -5.56 -10.93
C LEU A 124 -5.75 -5.54 -11.16
N VAL A 125 -4.99 -6.34 -10.41
CA VAL A 125 -3.54 -6.42 -10.50
C VAL A 125 -3.16 -7.82 -11.01
N PRO A 126 -2.22 -7.96 -11.96
CA PRO A 126 -1.79 -9.28 -12.43
C PRO A 126 -1.23 -10.15 -11.28
N SER A 127 -1.44 -11.47 -11.35
CA SER A 127 -0.88 -12.42 -10.38
C SER A 127 0.65 -12.51 -10.53
N VAL A 128 1.36 -12.60 -9.41
CA VAL A 128 2.84 -12.68 -9.36
C VAL A 128 3.38 -13.91 -10.07
N ASP A 129 2.59 -14.97 -10.23
CA ASP A 129 3.01 -16.17 -10.98
C ASP A 129 3.40 -15.86 -12.44
N SER A 130 3.02 -14.69 -12.94
CA SER A 130 3.33 -14.19 -14.28
C SER A 130 4.37 -13.06 -14.33
N LEU A 131 4.91 -12.64 -13.18
CA LEU A 131 5.82 -11.50 -13.07
C LEU A 131 7.19 -11.97 -12.54
N PRO A 132 8.31 -11.48 -13.10
CA PRO A 132 9.63 -11.73 -12.51
C PRO A 132 9.62 -11.17 -11.08
N GLN A 133 10.18 -11.91 -10.10
CA GLN A 133 10.39 -11.35 -8.75
C GLN A 133 11.30 -10.11 -8.85
N PRO A 134 11.17 -9.11 -7.95
CA PRO A 134 12.05 -7.93 -7.97
C PRO A 134 13.48 -8.45 -7.90
N GLY A 135 14.26 -8.13 -8.93
CA GLY A 135 15.53 -8.78 -9.17
C GLY A 135 16.50 -8.49 -8.03
N LEU A 136 17.22 -9.53 -7.60
CA LEU A 136 18.46 -9.51 -6.83
C LEU A 136 19.56 -8.70 -7.56
N VAL A 137 19.36 -7.40 -7.74
CA VAL A 137 20.31 -6.58 -8.51
C VAL A 137 21.41 -6.04 -7.59
N ASP A 138 21.10 -5.60 -6.38
CA ASP A 138 22.13 -4.93 -5.56
C ASP A 138 23.06 -5.89 -4.79
N VAL A 139 22.54 -7.02 -4.28
CA VAL A 139 23.37 -7.98 -3.52
C VAL A 139 24.30 -8.77 -4.44
N LEU A 140 23.88 -9.11 -5.66
CA LEU A 140 24.74 -9.81 -6.61
C LEU A 140 25.79 -8.89 -7.23
N ILE A 141 25.51 -7.59 -7.43
CA ILE A 141 26.51 -6.64 -7.92
C ILE A 141 27.57 -6.35 -6.85
N GLU A 142 27.18 -6.09 -5.60
CA GLU A 142 28.16 -5.93 -4.51
C GLU A 142 28.99 -7.21 -4.33
N TYR A 143 28.34 -8.38 -4.34
CA TYR A 143 29.05 -9.65 -4.17
C TYR A 143 29.96 -9.96 -5.37
N TYR A 144 29.54 -9.72 -6.61
CA TYR A 144 30.42 -9.91 -7.78
C TYR A 144 31.57 -8.91 -7.78
N GLU A 145 31.32 -7.62 -7.54
CA GLU A 145 32.36 -6.59 -7.51
C GLU A 145 33.38 -6.84 -6.39
N LEU A 146 32.92 -7.23 -5.20
CA LEU A 146 33.80 -7.62 -4.08
C LEU A 146 34.60 -8.90 -4.39
N SER A 147 33.99 -9.88 -5.05
CA SER A 147 34.65 -11.13 -5.44
C SER A 147 35.73 -10.90 -6.50
N SER A 148 35.46 -10.05 -7.50
CA SER A 148 36.44 -9.68 -8.54
C SER A 148 37.59 -8.83 -8.00
N ARG A 149 37.33 -7.92 -7.05
CA ARG A 149 38.37 -7.09 -6.42
C ARG A 149 39.28 -7.85 -5.46
N ASN A 150 38.80 -8.94 -4.87
CA ASN A 150 39.61 -9.80 -4.00
C ASN A 150 40.46 -10.78 -4.82
N HIS A 151 39.98 -11.24 -5.97
CA HIS A 151 40.75 -12.14 -6.85
C HIS A 151 41.91 -11.42 -7.56
N GLU A 152 41.78 -10.13 -7.87
CA GLU A 152 42.87 -9.30 -8.43
C GLU A 152 43.93 -8.89 -7.40
N LYS A 153 43.70 -9.12 -6.10
CA LYS A 153 44.65 -8.79 -5.03
C LYS A 153 45.44 -9.99 -4.50
N GLU A 154 45.06 -11.20 -4.89
CA GLU A 154 45.70 -12.46 -4.46
C GLU A 154 46.44 -13.20 -5.59
N VAL A 155 46.59 -12.59 -6.77
CA VAL A 155 47.39 -13.11 -7.90
C VAL A 155 48.61 -12.22 -8.17
#